data_AF-A0A9X9T7J9-F1
#
_entry.id   AF-A0A9X9T7J9-F1
#
_cell.length_a   1.000
_cell.length_b   1.000
_cell.length_c   1.000
_cell.angle_alpha   90.00
_cell.angle_beta   90.00
_cell.angle_gamma   90.00
#
_symmetry.space_group_name_H-M   'P 1'
#
loop_
_entity.id
_entity.type
_entity.pdbx_description
1 polymer ?
#
loop_
_entity_poly.entity_id
_entity_poly.type
_entity_poly.pdbx_seq_one_letter_code
_entity_poly.pdbx_strand_id
1 'polypeptide(L)'
;MANICSEKSFIIIRHLGRHYNDSSYVREIAKVLNLSLGPVSETLKGLEQSGLLIRKVRGRIVTYRANMESPLLREMKIIITLLECRELLQELEKSAVRVILFGSCARGDDTAESDIDLVIETDKKEAASQVVNSFEYIGGRKLSAIILSPDEFRELRRGDRPFYERVMQGKILFRRDGDEIAV
;
A
#
# COMPACT_ATOMS: atom_id res chain seq x y z
N MET A 1 11.19 -16.60 16.50
CA MET A 1 11.02 -15.59 15.42
C MET A 1 10.44 -14.33 16.04
N ALA A 2 10.90 -13.15 15.63
CA ALA A 2 10.30 -11.89 16.08
C ALA A 2 8.86 -11.76 15.56
N ASN A 3 7.95 -11.21 16.37
CA ASN A 3 6.56 -11.03 15.96
C ASN A 3 6.43 -9.81 15.02
N ILE A 4 6.55 -10.04 13.73
CA ILE A 4 6.41 -8.98 12.70
C ILE A 4 4.94 -8.56 12.47
N CYS A 5 3.97 -9.32 12.99
CA CYS A 5 2.54 -9.06 12.78
C CYS A 5 1.87 -8.38 13.99
N SER A 6 2.63 -7.95 14.99
CA SER A 6 2.06 -7.18 16.11
C SER A 6 1.57 -5.80 15.64
N GLU A 7 0.60 -5.21 16.33
CA GLU A 7 0.13 -3.85 16.06
C GLU A 7 1.28 -2.84 16.02
N LYS A 8 2.21 -2.93 16.99
CA LYS A 8 3.41 -2.08 17.04
C LYS A 8 4.31 -2.27 15.81
N SER A 9 4.49 -3.52 15.39
CA SER A 9 5.26 -3.86 14.19
C SER A 9 4.63 -3.20 12.96
N PHE A 10 3.31 -3.32 12.80
CA PHE A 10 2.57 -2.66 11.72
C PHE A 10 2.72 -1.14 11.72
N ILE A 11 2.58 -0.49 12.88
CA ILE A 11 2.74 0.97 13.00
C ILE A 11 4.16 1.41 12.61
N ILE A 12 5.18 0.71 13.10
CA ILE A 12 6.58 1.03 12.79
C ILE A 12 6.90 0.77 11.31
N ILE A 13 6.45 -0.36 10.75
CA ILE A 13 6.63 -0.70 9.33
C ILE A 13 5.92 0.33 8.45
N ARG A 14 4.67 0.71 8.77
CA ARG A 14 3.91 1.74 8.04
C ARG A 14 4.69 3.05 8.00
N HIS A 15 5.20 3.50 9.15
CA HIS A 15 5.92 4.76 9.24
C HIS A 15 7.27 4.71 8.51
N LEU A 16 8.19 3.84 8.93
CA LEU A 16 9.53 3.76 8.33
C LEU A 16 9.48 3.30 6.88
N GLY A 17 8.56 2.39 6.54
CA GLY A 17 8.37 1.87 5.20
C GLY A 17 7.88 2.91 4.21
N ARG A 18 7.20 3.99 4.64
CA ARG A 18 6.79 5.13 3.79
C ARG A 18 7.75 6.32 3.85
N HIS A 19 8.67 6.34 4.82
CA HIS A 19 9.77 7.30 4.96
C HIS A 19 11.12 6.60 4.70
N TYR A 20 11.15 5.71 3.72
CA TYR A 20 12.25 4.76 3.53
C TYR A 20 13.57 5.39 3.04
N ASN A 21 13.53 6.65 2.64
CA ASN A 21 14.72 7.45 2.32
C ASN A 21 15.42 7.99 3.58
N ASP A 22 14.71 8.00 4.72
CA ASP A 22 15.20 8.57 5.97
C ASP A 22 15.87 7.51 6.86
N SER A 23 16.63 7.97 7.84
CA SER A 23 17.16 7.14 8.92
C SER A 23 16.88 7.84 10.24
N SER A 24 16.16 7.17 11.13
CA SER A 24 15.65 7.78 12.36
C SER A 24 16.27 7.15 13.59
N TYR A 25 16.44 7.96 14.64
CA TYR A 25 16.88 7.48 15.94
C TYR A 25 15.72 6.79 16.66
N VAL A 26 16.03 5.80 17.52
CA VAL A 26 15.00 5.07 18.29
C VAL A 26 14.08 6.00 19.10
N ARG A 27 14.64 7.06 19.69
CA ARG A 27 13.86 8.05 20.46
C ARG A 27 12.94 8.91 19.59
N GLU A 28 13.37 9.24 18.37
CA GLU A 28 12.54 9.99 17.42
C GLU A 28 11.36 9.14 16.96
N ILE A 29 11.61 7.88 16.61
CA ILE A 29 10.56 6.92 16.23
C ILE A 29 9.54 6.79 17.36
N ALA A 30 10.00 6.58 18.60
CA ALA A 30 9.14 6.49 19.78
C ALA A 30 8.31 7.77 19.98
N LYS A 31 8.92 8.94 19.81
CA LYS A 31 8.24 10.25 19.96
C LYS A 31 7.19 10.47 18.86
N VAL A 32 7.54 10.26 17.59
CA VAL A 32 6.64 10.47 16.44
C VAL A 32 5.45 9.54 16.49
N LEU A 33 5.66 8.28 16.90
CA LEU A 33 4.60 7.28 17.01
C LEU A 33 3.83 7.32 18.33
N ASN A 34 4.21 8.21 19.26
CA ASN A 34 3.67 8.28 20.63
C ASN A 34 3.70 6.91 21.35
N LEU A 35 4.83 6.21 21.26
CA LEU A 35 5.05 4.89 21.85
C LEU A 35 6.17 4.91 22.89
N SER A 36 6.10 4.02 23.88
CA SER A 36 7.15 3.85 24.89
C SER A 36 8.46 3.36 24.28
N LEU A 37 9.59 3.96 24.71
CA LEU A 37 10.92 3.72 24.15
C LEU A 37 11.39 2.25 24.22
N GLY A 38 11.14 1.58 25.34
CA GLY A 38 11.55 0.17 25.55
C GLY A 38 10.93 -0.78 24.51
N PRO A 39 9.58 -0.86 24.44
CA PRO A 39 8.89 -1.66 23.44
C PRO A 39 9.25 -1.31 21.99
N VAL A 40 9.44 -0.03 21.66
CA VAL A 40 9.89 0.38 20.33
C VAL A 40 11.29 -0.17 20.03
N SER A 41 12.22 -0.05 20.97
CA SER A 41 13.58 -0.58 20.81
C SER A 41 13.59 -2.10 20.59
N GLU A 42 12.78 -2.84 21.32
CA GLU A 42 12.63 -4.29 21.15
C GLU A 42 12.02 -4.64 19.80
N THR A 43 10.94 -3.95 19.40
CA THR A 43 10.27 -4.19 18.12
C THR A 43 11.20 -3.89 16.95
N LEU A 44 11.95 -2.78 17.00
CA LEU A 44 12.92 -2.42 15.96
C LEU A 44 14.01 -3.47 15.78
N LYS A 45 14.52 -4.06 16.88
CA LYS A 45 15.47 -5.18 16.81
C LYS A 45 14.84 -6.40 16.13
N GLY A 46 13.60 -6.75 16.50
CA GLY A 46 12.90 -7.87 15.88
C GLY A 46 12.65 -7.70 14.39
N LEU A 47 12.29 -6.48 13.97
CA LEU A 47 12.10 -6.13 12.55
C LEU A 47 13.41 -6.14 11.78
N GLU A 48 14.51 -5.70 12.38
CA GLU A 48 15.86 -5.79 11.78
C GLU A 48 16.33 -7.24 11.63
N GLN A 49 16.17 -8.08 12.66
CA GLN A 49 16.47 -9.51 12.58
C GLN A 49 15.65 -10.24 11.52
N SER A 50 14.46 -9.73 11.19
CA SER A 50 13.59 -10.25 10.13
C SER A 50 13.92 -9.67 8.74
N GLY A 51 14.96 -8.82 8.64
CA GLY A 51 15.39 -8.20 7.39
C GLY A 51 14.49 -7.06 6.89
N LEU A 52 13.51 -6.61 7.68
CA LEU A 52 12.58 -5.53 7.30
C LEU A 52 13.18 -4.14 7.48
N LEU A 53 14.12 -4.00 8.43
CA LEU A 53 14.82 -2.76 8.72
C LEU A 53 16.34 -2.97 8.64
N ILE A 54 17.05 -1.90 8.31
CA ILE A 54 18.51 -1.84 8.40
C ILE A 54 18.86 -1.02 9.63
N ARG A 55 19.65 -1.62 10.53
CA ARG A 55 20.25 -0.94 11.68
C ARG A 55 21.65 -0.44 11.32
N LYS A 56 21.94 0.83 11.59
CA LYS A 56 23.27 1.42 11.46
C LYS A 56 23.80 1.89 12.81
N VAL A 57 25.06 1.59 13.09
CA VAL A 57 25.77 2.05 14.31
C VAL A 57 26.94 2.93 13.89
N ARG A 58 27.00 4.13 14.46
CA ARG A 58 28.13 5.06 14.31
C ARG A 58 28.52 5.59 15.68
N GLY A 59 29.59 5.03 16.26
CA GLY A 59 29.96 5.30 17.65
C GLY A 59 28.82 4.90 18.61
N ARG A 60 28.28 5.87 19.36
CA ARG A 60 27.15 5.67 20.27
C ARG A 60 25.77 5.88 19.61
N ILE A 61 25.74 6.29 18.35
CA ILE A 61 24.52 6.57 17.60
C ILE A 61 23.99 5.29 16.95
N VAL A 62 22.71 5.00 17.18
CA VAL A 62 21.98 3.89 16.54
C VAL A 62 20.79 4.48 15.78
N THR A 63 20.73 4.21 14.49
CA THR A 63 19.61 4.59 13.62
C THR A 63 19.03 3.37 12.92
N TYR A 64 17.75 3.46 12.56
CA TYR A 64 17.03 2.47 11.76
C TYR A 64 16.48 3.12 10.51
N ARG A 65 16.46 2.37 9.41
CA ARG A 65 15.76 2.71 8.17
C ARG A 65 15.05 1.49 7.61
N ALA A 66 14.04 1.72 6.78
CA ALA A 66 13.42 0.65 6.01
C ALA A 66 14.42 -0.05 5.07
N ASN A 67 14.32 -1.37 4.96
CA ASN A 67 15.08 -2.16 4.00
C ASN A 67 14.33 -2.36 2.68
N MET A 68 14.42 -1.42 1.75
CA MET A 68 13.72 -1.52 0.45
C MET A 68 14.26 -2.62 -0.50
N GLU A 69 15.39 -3.23 -0.15
CA GLU A 69 15.92 -4.44 -0.81
C GLU A 69 15.19 -5.71 -0.32
N SER A 70 14.44 -5.63 0.78
CA SER A 70 13.64 -6.73 1.30
C SER A 70 12.33 -6.89 0.53
N PRO A 71 12.12 -8.02 -0.19
CA PRO A 71 10.84 -8.29 -0.84
C PRO A 71 9.70 -8.38 0.18
N LEU A 72 9.98 -8.89 1.38
CA LEU A 72 9.01 -9.00 2.46
C LEU A 72 8.52 -7.61 2.91
N LEU A 73 9.41 -6.61 2.99
CA LEU A 73 8.99 -5.25 3.33
C LEU A 73 8.03 -4.68 2.29
N ARG A 74 8.32 -4.89 1.00
CA ARG A 74 7.46 -4.42 -0.10
C ARG A 74 6.07 -5.05 -0.01
N GLU A 75 5.99 -6.35 0.22
CA GLU A 75 4.70 -7.03 0.44
C GLU A 75 3.97 -6.53 1.69
N MET A 76 4.69 -6.28 2.80
CA MET A 76 4.09 -5.67 4.00
C MET A 76 3.51 -4.29 3.72
N LYS A 77 4.17 -3.45 2.93
CA LYS A 77 3.65 -2.13 2.53
C LYS A 77 2.39 -2.24 1.67
N ILE A 78 2.35 -3.21 0.76
CA ILE A 78 1.15 -3.52 -0.04
C ILE A 78 0.01 -3.92 0.90
N ILE A 79 0.23 -4.88 1.82
CA ILE A 79 -0.77 -5.32 2.81
C ILE A 79 -1.30 -4.15 3.64
N ILE A 80 -0.43 -3.25 4.09
CA ILE A 80 -0.83 -2.05 4.84
C ILE A 80 -1.77 -1.17 4.01
N THR A 81 -1.47 -0.97 2.73
CA THR A 81 -2.37 -0.22 1.82
C THR A 81 -3.71 -0.94 1.64
N LEU A 82 -3.73 -2.26 1.53
CA LEU A 82 -4.98 -3.04 1.44
C LEU A 82 -5.83 -2.93 2.70
N LEU A 83 -5.20 -2.96 3.88
CA LEU A 83 -5.89 -2.75 5.15
C LEU A 83 -6.50 -1.35 5.24
N GLU A 84 -5.77 -0.31 4.81
CA GLU A 84 -6.29 1.06 4.75
C GLU A 84 -7.46 1.18 3.76
N CYS A 85 -7.44 0.45 2.64
CA CYS A 85 -8.50 0.48 1.63
C CYS A 85 -9.71 -0.42 1.93
N ARG A 86 -9.72 -1.16 3.05
CA ARG A 86 -10.70 -2.22 3.31
C ARG A 86 -12.16 -1.74 3.17
N GLU A 87 -12.50 -0.60 3.74
CA GLU A 87 -13.87 -0.07 3.73
C GLU A 87 -14.29 0.36 2.32
N LEU A 88 -13.41 1.07 1.60
CA LEU A 88 -13.63 1.42 0.19
C LEU A 88 -13.89 0.17 -0.65
N LEU A 89 -13.06 -0.87 -0.50
CA LEU A 89 -13.18 -2.09 -1.29
C LEU A 89 -14.51 -2.80 -1.02
N GLN A 90 -14.96 -2.87 0.23
CA GLN A 90 -16.26 -3.45 0.60
C GLN A 90 -17.44 -2.73 -0.06
N GLU A 91 -17.38 -1.41 -0.18
CA GLU A 91 -18.42 -0.64 -0.87
C GLU A 91 -18.35 -0.83 -2.39
N LEU A 92 -17.14 -0.88 -2.96
CA LEU A 92 -16.94 -1.11 -4.39
C LEU A 92 -17.39 -2.50 -4.85
N GLU A 93 -17.25 -3.55 -4.03
CA GLU A 93 -17.71 -4.92 -4.37
C GLU A 93 -19.18 -4.99 -4.82
N LYS A 94 -20.02 -4.07 -4.32
CA LYS A 94 -21.46 -3.99 -4.65
C LYS A 94 -21.72 -3.58 -6.10
N SER A 95 -20.79 -2.89 -6.74
CA SER A 95 -20.97 -2.25 -8.05
C SER A 95 -19.86 -2.54 -9.06
N ALA A 96 -18.64 -2.78 -8.60
CA ALA A 96 -17.50 -3.08 -9.44
C ALA A 96 -17.62 -4.47 -10.07
N VAL A 97 -17.08 -4.58 -11.28
CA VAL A 97 -16.73 -5.82 -11.96
C VAL A 97 -15.31 -6.20 -11.58
N ARG A 98 -14.40 -5.23 -11.54
CA ARG A 98 -12.98 -5.43 -11.18
C ARG A 98 -12.44 -4.20 -10.49
N VAL A 99 -11.57 -4.41 -9.50
CA VAL A 99 -10.78 -3.35 -8.87
C VAL A 99 -9.31 -3.76 -8.90
N ILE A 100 -8.46 -2.88 -9.44
CA ILE A 100 -7.02 -3.10 -9.55
C ILE A 100 -6.28 -1.96 -8.85
N LEU A 101 -5.45 -2.31 -7.87
CA LEU A 101 -4.44 -1.40 -7.33
C LEU A 101 -3.23 -1.43 -8.24
N PHE A 102 -2.79 -0.28 -8.71
CA PHE A 102 -1.59 -0.17 -9.53
C PHE A 102 -0.66 0.92 -8.98
N GLY A 103 0.36 1.31 -9.76
CA GLY A 103 1.28 2.37 -9.34
C GLY A 103 2.23 1.94 -8.21
N SER A 104 2.68 2.91 -7.42
CA SER A 104 3.71 2.68 -6.40
C SER A 104 3.22 1.82 -5.24
N CYS A 105 1.96 1.99 -4.85
CA CYS A 105 1.29 1.20 -3.83
C CYS A 105 1.25 -0.30 -4.18
N ALA A 106 1.03 -0.65 -5.46
CA ALA A 106 1.02 -2.05 -5.91
C ALA A 106 2.42 -2.70 -5.95
N ARG A 107 3.48 -1.90 -6.08
CA ARG A 107 4.89 -2.34 -6.10
C ARG A 107 5.56 -2.30 -4.71
N GLY A 108 4.87 -1.74 -3.72
CA GLY A 108 5.40 -1.50 -2.38
C GLY A 108 6.52 -0.45 -2.33
N ASP A 109 6.63 0.41 -3.35
CA ASP A 109 7.60 1.53 -3.37
C ASP A 109 6.97 2.89 -3.02
N ASP A 110 5.72 2.89 -2.55
CA ASP A 110 4.98 4.07 -2.10
C ASP A 110 5.66 4.79 -0.91
N THR A 111 5.68 6.11 -0.98
CA THR A 111 6.08 7.01 0.11
C THR A 111 4.84 7.54 0.84
N ALA A 112 5.05 8.33 1.89
CA ALA A 112 3.96 9.02 2.59
C ALA A 112 3.18 9.97 1.67
N GLU A 113 3.84 10.52 0.65
CA GLU A 113 3.29 11.47 -0.33
C GLU A 113 2.70 10.78 -1.59
N SER A 114 2.75 9.45 -1.67
CA SER A 114 2.21 8.73 -2.82
C SER A 114 0.69 8.65 -2.77
N ASP A 115 0.05 8.90 -3.90
CA ASP A 115 -1.38 8.64 -4.08
C ASP A 115 -1.67 7.13 -4.09
N ILE A 116 -2.92 6.77 -3.78
CA ILE A 116 -3.43 5.41 -3.93
C ILE A 116 -4.12 5.33 -5.30
N ASP A 117 -3.47 4.68 -6.25
CA ASP A 117 -3.95 4.57 -7.63
C ASP A 117 -4.80 3.30 -7.85
N LEU A 118 -6.07 3.48 -8.21
CA LEU A 118 -7.00 2.41 -8.54
C LEU A 118 -7.54 2.51 -9.97
N VAL A 119 -7.72 1.37 -10.63
CA VAL A 119 -8.62 1.23 -11.77
C VAL A 119 -9.83 0.41 -11.34
N ILE A 120 -11.01 0.94 -11.62
CA ILE A 120 -12.29 0.33 -11.27
C ILE A 120 -13.06 0.09 -12.57
N GLU A 121 -13.24 -1.17 -12.93
CA GLU A 121 -14.13 -1.60 -14.03
C GLU A 121 -15.53 -1.81 -13.45
N THR A 122 -16.57 -1.22 -14.04
CA THR A 122 -17.95 -1.32 -13.54
C THR A 122 -18.99 -1.00 -14.62
N ASP A 123 -20.15 -1.66 -14.55
CA ASP A 123 -21.35 -1.30 -15.31
C ASP A 123 -22.14 -0.14 -14.68
N LYS A 124 -21.79 0.27 -13.46
CA LYS A 124 -22.53 1.26 -12.64
C LYS A 124 -21.63 2.43 -12.26
N LYS A 125 -21.17 3.17 -13.26
CA LYS A 125 -20.19 4.26 -13.09
C LYS A 125 -20.59 5.29 -12.05
N GLU A 126 -21.86 5.69 -12.01
CA GLU A 126 -22.37 6.69 -11.08
C GLU A 126 -22.27 6.19 -9.63
N ALA A 127 -22.62 4.91 -9.40
CA ALA A 127 -22.53 4.30 -8.08
C ALA A 127 -21.06 4.17 -7.63
N ALA A 128 -20.17 3.72 -8.50
CA ALA A 128 -18.74 3.65 -8.19
C ALA A 128 -18.14 5.04 -7.94
N SER A 129 -18.55 6.05 -8.70
CA SER A 129 -18.09 7.45 -8.52
C SER A 129 -18.54 8.02 -7.19
N GLN A 130 -19.79 7.75 -6.76
CA GLN A 130 -20.28 8.16 -5.45
C GLN A 130 -19.46 7.53 -4.32
N VAL A 131 -19.13 6.24 -4.44
CA VAL A 131 -18.27 5.55 -3.47
C VAL A 131 -16.87 6.17 -3.45
N VAL A 132 -16.22 6.35 -4.60
CA VAL A 132 -14.88 6.97 -4.63
C VAL A 132 -14.88 8.37 -4.01
N ASN A 133 -15.90 9.18 -4.31
CA ASN A 133 -16.02 10.54 -3.77
C ASN A 133 -16.26 10.58 -2.25
N SER A 134 -16.80 9.51 -1.64
CA SER A 134 -16.89 9.43 -0.18
C SER A 134 -15.57 9.07 0.50
N PHE A 135 -14.53 8.69 -0.27
CA PHE A 135 -13.20 8.31 0.21
C PHE A 135 -12.08 9.12 -0.47
N GLU A 136 -12.20 10.46 -0.50
CA GLU A 136 -11.19 11.34 -1.12
C GLU A 136 -9.77 11.09 -0.58
N TYR A 137 -9.66 10.76 0.72
CA TYR A 137 -8.40 10.41 1.38
C TYR A 137 -8.52 9.10 2.16
N ILE A 138 -7.49 8.26 2.06
CA ILE A 138 -7.37 6.99 2.78
C ILE A 138 -6.02 6.96 3.49
N GLY A 139 -6.06 6.81 4.82
CA GLY A 139 -4.83 6.80 5.63
C GLY A 139 -3.99 8.08 5.54
N GLY A 140 -4.62 9.21 5.21
CA GLY A 140 -3.97 10.51 4.99
C GLY A 140 -3.39 10.71 3.59
N ARG A 141 -3.62 9.78 2.66
CA ARG A 141 -3.15 9.85 1.26
C ARG A 141 -4.33 10.03 0.33
N LYS A 142 -4.14 10.75 -0.76
CA LYS A 142 -5.20 11.00 -1.75
C LYS A 142 -5.54 9.71 -2.50
N LEU A 143 -6.83 9.48 -2.73
CA LEU A 143 -7.31 8.44 -3.61
C LEU A 143 -7.34 8.96 -5.07
N SER A 144 -6.71 8.23 -5.98
CA SER A 144 -6.69 8.50 -7.41
C SER A 144 -7.33 7.31 -8.13
N ALA A 145 -8.57 7.45 -8.57
CA ALA A 145 -9.31 6.35 -9.19
C ALA A 145 -9.71 6.68 -10.63
N ILE A 146 -9.49 5.71 -11.53
CA ILE A 146 -9.98 5.74 -12.91
C ILE A 146 -11.13 4.74 -13.01
N ILE A 147 -12.33 5.24 -13.28
CA ILE A 147 -13.56 4.45 -13.36
C ILE A 147 -13.92 4.23 -14.83
N LEU A 148 -13.95 2.96 -15.25
CA LEU A 148 -14.15 2.54 -16.63
C LEU A 148 -15.35 1.61 -16.74
N SER A 149 -16.11 1.73 -17.83
CA SER A 149 -17.02 0.67 -18.26
C SER A 149 -16.24 -0.50 -18.84
N PRO A 150 -16.84 -1.70 -18.99
CA PRO A 150 -16.18 -2.81 -19.68
C PRO A 150 -15.77 -2.46 -21.12
N ASP A 151 -16.52 -1.61 -21.80
CA ASP A 151 -16.20 -1.16 -23.16
C ASP A 151 -14.96 -0.29 -23.17
N GLU A 152 -14.88 0.70 -22.28
CA GLU A 152 -13.72 1.57 -22.15
C GLU A 152 -12.48 0.80 -21.66
N PHE A 153 -12.66 -0.20 -20.81
CA PHE A 153 -11.55 -1.07 -20.39
C PHE A 153 -10.99 -1.88 -21.58
N ARG A 154 -11.86 -2.36 -22.48
CA ARG A 154 -11.45 -3.00 -23.75
C ARG A 154 -10.79 -2.03 -24.71
N GLU A 155 -11.27 -0.78 -24.77
CA GLU A 155 -10.65 0.27 -25.58
C GLU A 155 -9.28 0.66 -25.03
N LEU A 156 -9.11 0.74 -23.71
CA LEU A 156 -7.83 1.02 -23.07
C LEU A 156 -6.75 0.02 -23.50
N ARG A 157 -7.09 -1.26 -23.57
CA ARG A 157 -6.21 -2.34 -24.07
C ARG A 157 -5.73 -2.09 -25.50
N ARG A 158 -6.56 -1.47 -26.35
CA ARG A 158 -6.27 -1.22 -27.77
C ARG A 158 -5.61 0.13 -28.03
N GLY A 159 -5.99 1.16 -27.26
CA GLY A 159 -5.60 2.56 -27.46
C GLY A 159 -4.34 2.97 -26.70
N ASP A 160 -4.28 2.71 -25.38
CA ASP A 160 -3.12 3.01 -24.53
C ASP A 160 -2.56 1.73 -23.92
N ARG A 161 -1.92 0.95 -24.79
CA ARG A 161 -1.31 -0.33 -24.42
C ARG A 161 -0.28 -0.18 -23.28
N PRO A 162 0.63 0.82 -23.27
CA PRO A 162 1.56 0.99 -22.17
C PRO A 162 0.89 1.24 -20.81
N PHE A 163 -0.19 2.04 -20.76
CA PHE A 163 -0.92 2.23 -19.51
C PHE A 163 -1.69 0.96 -19.11
N TYR A 164 -2.36 0.30 -20.06
CA TYR A 164 -3.03 -0.97 -19.82
C TYR A 164 -2.07 -2.02 -19.23
N GLU A 165 -0.88 -2.18 -19.80
CA GLU A 165 0.13 -3.11 -19.29
C GLU A 165 0.57 -2.75 -17.86
N ARG A 166 0.74 -1.45 -17.53
CA ARG A 166 1.02 -1.01 -16.16
C ARG A 166 -0.11 -1.34 -15.18
N VAL A 167 -1.37 -1.16 -15.59
CA VAL A 167 -2.54 -1.52 -14.78
C VAL A 167 -2.57 -3.02 -14.55
N MET A 168 -2.38 -3.82 -15.60
CA MET A 168 -2.41 -5.28 -15.52
C MET A 168 -1.24 -5.89 -14.73
N GLN A 169 -0.11 -5.19 -14.60
CA GLN A 169 0.98 -5.54 -13.68
C GLN A 169 0.67 -5.23 -12.21
N GLY A 170 -0.42 -4.50 -11.94
CA GLY A 170 -0.90 -4.20 -10.60
C GLY A 170 -1.46 -5.43 -9.87
N LYS A 171 -2.07 -5.19 -8.71
CA LYS A 171 -2.73 -6.20 -7.90
C LYS A 171 -4.23 -6.14 -8.15
N ILE A 172 -4.81 -7.21 -8.69
CA ILE A 172 -6.26 -7.38 -8.76
C ILE A 172 -6.77 -7.60 -7.33
N LEU A 173 -7.53 -6.65 -6.82
CA LEU A 173 -8.05 -6.68 -5.44
C LEU A 173 -9.41 -7.38 -5.38
N PHE A 174 -10.21 -7.16 -6.41
CA PHE A 174 -11.52 -7.76 -6.56
C PHE A 174 -11.79 -8.02 -8.04
N ARG A 175 -12.47 -9.13 -8.31
CA ARG A 175 -13.06 -9.43 -9.61
C ARG A 175 -14.31 -10.27 -9.38
N ARG A 176 -15.43 -9.90 -10.01
CA ARG A 176 -16.66 -10.69 -9.99
C ARG A 176 -16.46 -11.98 -10.81
N ASP A 177 -16.83 -13.12 -10.24
CA ASP A 177 -16.72 -14.42 -10.93
C ASP A 177 -17.57 -14.44 -12.20
N GLY A 178 -16.98 -14.82 -13.34
CA GLY A 178 -17.62 -14.87 -14.66
C GLY A 178 -16.80 -14.27 -15.80
N ASP A 179 -15.83 -13.40 -15.49
CA ASP A 179 -14.94 -12.78 -16.49
C ASP A 179 -13.62 -13.54 -16.59
N GLU A 180 -13.56 -14.49 -17.54
CA GLU A 180 -12.33 -15.21 -17.86
C GLU A 180 -11.19 -14.24 -18.24
N ILE A 181 -9.98 -14.57 -17.78
CA ILE A 181 -8.77 -13.88 -18.26
C ILE A 181 -8.57 -14.33 -19.71
N ALA A 182 -8.97 -13.50 -20.66
CA ALA A 182 -8.43 -13.61 -22.02
C ALA A 182 -6.95 -13.21 -21.95
N VAL A 183 -6.11 -14.16 -21.53
CA VAL A 183 -4.64 -14.10 -21.55
C VAL A 183 -4.19 -13.76 -22.97
#